data_AF-A0A8H6W1T8-F1
#
_entry.id   AF-A0A8H6W1T8-F1
#
_cell.length_a   1.000
_cell.length_b   1.000
_cell.length_c   1.000
_cell.angle_alpha   90.00
_cell.angle_beta   90.00
_cell.angle_gamma   90.00
#
_symmetry.space_group_name_H-M   'P 1'
#
loop_
_entity.id
_entity.type
_entity.pdbx_description
1 polymer ?
#
loop_
_entity_poly.entity_id
_entity_poly.type
_entity_poly.pdbx_seq_one_letter_code
_entity_poly.pdbx_strand_id
1 'polypeptide(L)'
;MTNWAIFLTAPQAPPKTLNRALLYVHDFEYSEFPPEFGWILLSSKKLPSKAKARKPTRLPITPVIAASECAGMSLAEINTFVRANGKALEKIDLSNSHWAVLDQRGLETGTCLVCHQTYAPPADGEEGEGKMTDDFRACRLPWEKAWGMISNLDMANMNFEDFIDEEAGEQEDGAWLYRSAPPSDEPEAEAEGEEDEGNDDGEEDGGEEDAEGEDAEEDAEEEDEEGDEEEWEDEEEGEDEEEGTPGMTRQAVYELLKAGDHVD
;
A
#
# COMPACT_ATOMS: atom_id res chain seq x y z
N MET A 1 -0.93 -10.34 7.82
CA MET A 1 -0.89 -9.03 7.15
C MET A 1 0.45 -8.88 6.46
N THR A 2 0.43 -8.37 5.23
CA THR A 2 1.62 -8.21 4.38
C THR A 2 2.26 -6.85 4.65
N ASN A 3 3.60 -6.79 4.67
CA ASN A 3 4.32 -5.52 4.78
C ASN A 3 4.56 -4.92 3.39
N TRP A 4 4.76 -3.60 3.30
CA TRP A 4 5.03 -2.92 2.03
C TRP A 4 6.47 -2.42 1.95
N ALA A 5 7.09 -2.59 0.79
CA ALA A 5 8.41 -2.04 0.53
C ALA A 5 8.34 -0.52 0.34
N ILE A 6 9.28 0.20 0.94
CA ILE A 6 9.56 1.61 0.61
C ILE A 6 11.01 1.75 0.14
N PHE A 7 11.19 2.04 -1.13
CA PHE A 7 12.52 2.16 -1.74
C PHE A 7 13.09 3.55 -1.51
N LEU A 8 14.31 3.62 -0.96
CA LEU A 8 15.02 4.89 -0.81
C LEU A 8 15.86 5.19 -2.06
N THR A 9 15.31 5.95 -3.00
CA THR A 9 16.00 6.34 -4.24
C THR A 9 16.65 7.72 -4.13
N ALA A 10 16.33 8.50 -3.10
CA ALA A 10 17.00 9.76 -2.80
C ALA A 10 18.52 9.56 -2.61
N PRO A 11 19.38 10.20 -3.42
CA PRO A 11 20.83 10.13 -3.23
C PRO A 11 21.27 10.75 -1.90
N GLN A 12 20.51 11.71 -1.38
CA GLN A 12 20.75 12.35 -0.10
C GLN A 12 19.50 12.26 0.77
N ALA A 13 19.60 11.48 1.85
CA ALA A 13 18.52 11.31 2.80
C ALA A 13 19.01 11.68 4.21
N PRO A 14 18.97 12.97 4.59
CA PRO A 14 19.33 13.39 5.93
C PRO A 14 18.54 12.57 6.96
N PRO A 15 19.17 11.94 7.96
CA PRO A 15 18.48 11.03 8.89
C PRO A 15 17.24 11.64 9.53
N LYS A 16 17.26 12.94 9.86
CA LYS A 16 16.10 13.66 10.40
C LYS A 16 14.93 13.72 9.43
N THR A 17 15.19 14.08 8.16
CA THR A 17 14.14 14.16 7.12
C THR A 17 13.58 12.78 6.81
N LEU A 18 14.42 11.75 6.74
CA LEU A 18 13.98 10.40 6.46
C LEU A 18 13.18 9.79 7.62
N ASN A 19 13.63 9.98 8.86
CA ASN A 19 12.84 9.61 10.04
C ASN A 19 11.48 10.28 10.02
N ARG A 20 11.45 11.58 9.70
CA ARG A 20 10.21 12.34 9.55
C ARG A 20 9.31 11.73 8.48
N ALA A 21 9.84 11.44 7.29
CA ALA A 21 9.06 10.81 6.22
C ALA A 21 8.44 9.47 6.66
N LEU A 22 9.25 8.58 7.27
CA LEU A 22 8.77 7.28 7.73
C LEU A 22 7.70 7.39 8.83
N LEU A 23 7.76 8.40 9.70
CA LEU A 23 6.70 8.63 10.69
C LEU A 23 5.38 9.06 10.06
N TYR A 24 5.42 9.81 8.96
CA TYR A 24 4.21 10.33 8.33
C TYR A 24 3.55 9.31 7.41
N VAL A 25 4.32 8.44 6.77
CA VAL A 25 3.76 7.36 5.93
C VAL A 25 3.17 6.23 6.76
N HIS A 26 3.60 6.05 8.01
CA HIS A 26 2.97 5.10 8.93
C HIS A 26 1.69 5.69 9.52
N ASP A 27 0.68 4.84 9.61
CA ASP A 27 -0.51 5.15 10.39
C ASP A 27 -0.40 4.58 11.81
N PHE A 28 -0.47 5.48 12.78
CA PHE A 28 -0.42 5.18 14.21
C PHE A 28 -1.79 5.34 14.88
N GLU A 29 -2.86 5.56 14.11
CA GLU A 29 -4.22 5.57 14.63
C GLU A 29 -4.67 4.17 15.00
N TYR A 30 -4.33 3.18 14.16
CA TYR A 30 -4.72 1.78 14.33
C TYR A 30 -3.55 0.84 14.63
N SER A 31 -2.36 1.37 14.92
CA SER A 31 -1.20 0.56 15.29
C SER A 31 -0.49 1.12 16.52
N GLU A 32 -0.15 0.24 17.46
CA GLU A 32 0.73 0.60 18.57
C GLU A 32 2.18 0.77 18.08
N PHE A 33 2.98 1.57 18.79
CA PHE A 33 4.39 1.70 18.50
C PHE A 33 5.21 0.64 19.26
N PRO A 34 6.07 -0.16 18.60
CA PRO A 34 6.32 -0.21 17.16
C PRO A 34 5.22 -0.97 16.39
N PRO A 35 4.90 -0.57 15.15
CA PRO A 35 3.80 -1.17 14.40
C PRO A 35 4.12 -2.64 14.07
N GLU A 36 3.10 -3.50 14.15
CA GLU A 36 3.21 -4.93 13.81
C GLU A 36 3.33 -5.16 12.30
N PHE A 37 2.71 -4.30 11.50
CA PHE A 37 2.75 -4.31 10.04
C PHE A 37 2.91 -2.88 9.48
N GLY A 38 3.40 -2.77 8.25
CA GLY A 38 3.61 -1.50 7.56
C GLY A 38 4.86 -1.47 6.69
N TRP A 39 5.63 -0.39 6.77
CA TRP A 39 6.66 -0.08 5.78
C TRP A 39 8.04 -0.65 6.11
N ILE A 40 8.68 -1.26 5.11
CA ILE A 40 10.04 -1.77 5.17
C ILE A 40 10.94 -0.97 4.22
N LEU A 41 11.84 -0.20 4.82
CA LEU A 41 12.80 0.62 4.09
C LEU A 41 13.82 -0.27 3.40
N LEU A 42 13.81 -0.25 2.07
CA LEU A 42 14.78 -0.91 1.22
C LEU A 42 15.79 0.11 0.70
N SER A 43 16.97 0.09 1.30
CA SER A 43 18.15 0.85 0.85
C SER A 43 19.20 -0.03 0.14
N SER A 44 18.88 -1.30 -0.11
CA SER A 44 19.75 -2.27 -0.77
C SER A 44 18.96 -3.04 -1.83
N LYS A 45 19.64 -3.46 -2.90
CA LYS A 45 19.07 -4.38 -3.90
C LYS A 45 19.01 -5.83 -3.41
N LYS A 46 19.58 -6.12 -2.24
CA LYS A 46 19.48 -7.43 -1.59
C LYS A 46 18.24 -7.42 -0.71
N LEU A 47 17.34 -8.37 -0.96
CA LEU A 47 16.17 -8.56 -0.12
C LEU A 47 16.56 -8.91 1.33
N PRO A 48 15.81 -8.41 2.32
CA PRO A 48 16.00 -8.81 3.71
C PRO A 48 15.66 -10.29 3.91
N SER A 49 16.14 -10.88 5.00
CA SER A 49 15.67 -12.20 5.43
C SER A 49 14.20 -12.13 5.86
N LYS A 50 13.48 -13.25 5.79
CA LYS A 50 12.07 -13.35 6.22
C LYS A 50 11.83 -12.79 7.62
N ALA A 51 12.68 -13.16 8.59
CA ALA A 51 12.59 -12.65 9.97
C ALA A 51 12.67 -11.11 10.08
N LYS A 52 13.45 -10.47 9.19
CA LYS A 52 13.57 -9.01 9.13
C LYS A 52 12.42 -8.38 8.35
N ALA A 53 11.92 -9.06 7.31
CA ALA A 53 10.81 -8.62 6.48
C ALA A 53 9.44 -8.73 7.19
N ARG A 54 9.35 -9.47 8.29
CA ARG A 54 8.15 -9.53 9.12
C ARG A 54 7.95 -8.32 10.02
N LYS A 55 9.01 -7.52 10.26
CA LYS A 55 8.96 -6.39 11.19
C LYS A 55 9.12 -5.08 10.40
N PRO A 56 8.19 -4.13 10.52
CA PRO A 56 8.34 -2.81 9.94
C PRO A 56 9.64 -2.11 10.39
N THR A 57 10.03 -1.10 9.62
CA THR A 57 11.24 -0.33 9.90
C THR A 57 11.12 0.38 11.24
N ARG A 58 11.90 -0.05 12.22
CA ARG A 58 11.92 0.60 13.52
C ARG A 58 12.52 2.00 13.44
N LEU A 59 11.85 2.94 14.10
CA LEU A 59 12.26 4.32 14.22
C LEU A 59 12.81 4.58 15.64
N PRO A 60 13.76 5.53 15.80
CA PRO A 60 14.44 6.26 14.74
C PRO A 60 15.45 5.37 14.00
N ILE A 61 15.57 5.56 12.69
CA ILE A 61 16.66 4.99 11.90
C ILE A 61 17.95 5.68 12.33
N THR A 62 18.94 4.88 12.70
CA THR A 62 20.25 5.37 13.14
C THR A 62 21.02 5.99 11.95
N PRO A 63 21.94 6.95 12.21
CA PRO A 63 22.46 7.87 11.19
C PRO A 63 23.34 7.24 10.09
N VAL A 64 23.55 5.93 10.10
CA VAL A 64 24.33 5.23 9.07
C VAL A 64 23.38 4.41 8.19
N ILE A 65 22.57 5.11 7.41
CA ILE A 65 22.13 4.51 6.15
C ILE A 65 23.31 4.70 5.21
N ALA A 66 24.15 3.66 5.11
CA ALA A 66 25.15 3.59 4.04
C ALA A 66 24.45 3.94 2.72
N ALA A 67 25.14 4.69 1.85
CA ALA A 67 24.61 5.17 0.58
C ALA A 67 23.69 4.11 -0.05
N SER A 68 22.41 4.45 -0.23
CA SER A 68 21.39 3.50 -0.71
C SER A 68 21.86 2.92 -2.03
N GLU A 69 21.89 1.58 -2.16
CA GLU A 69 22.17 0.94 -3.45
C GLU A 69 21.05 1.20 -4.48
N CYS A 70 19.90 1.67 -4.00
CA CYS A 70 18.77 2.11 -4.81
C CYS A 70 18.84 3.60 -5.18
N ALA A 71 19.85 4.35 -4.69
CA ALA A 71 19.99 5.77 -4.97
C ALA A 71 20.06 6.02 -6.49
N GLY A 72 19.19 6.93 -6.97
CA GLY A 72 19.09 7.31 -8.37
C GLY A 72 18.39 6.30 -9.28
N MET A 73 17.86 5.19 -8.76
CA MET A 73 17.01 4.30 -9.56
C MET A 73 15.75 5.03 -10.01
N SER A 74 15.42 4.87 -11.29
CA SER A 74 14.15 5.27 -11.88
C SER A 74 13.00 4.35 -11.44
N LEU A 75 11.76 4.81 -11.60
CA LEU A 75 10.58 3.98 -11.33
C LEU A 75 10.56 2.69 -12.16
N ALA A 76 10.98 2.76 -13.44
CA ALA A 76 11.06 1.59 -14.30
C ALA A 76 12.10 0.56 -13.81
N GLU A 77 13.25 1.01 -13.29
CA GLU A 77 14.25 0.12 -12.69
C GLU A 77 13.74 -0.52 -11.39
N ILE A 78 12.99 0.22 -10.58
CA ILE A 78 12.34 -0.31 -9.37
C ILE A 78 11.28 -1.34 -9.76
N ASN A 79 10.42 -1.05 -10.74
CA ASN A 79 9.44 -2.00 -11.25
C ASN A 79 10.10 -3.28 -11.76
N THR A 80 11.16 -3.14 -12.57
CA THR A 80 11.96 -4.27 -13.06
C THR A 80 12.51 -5.10 -11.89
N PHE A 81 12.98 -4.45 -10.82
CA PHE A 81 13.45 -5.13 -9.62
C PHE A 81 12.33 -5.90 -8.90
N VAL A 82 11.18 -5.26 -8.66
CA VAL A 82 10.04 -5.89 -7.99
C VAL A 82 9.58 -7.12 -8.75
N ARG A 83 9.43 -7.00 -10.08
CA ARG A 83 9.02 -8.10 -10.97
C ARG A 83 10.01 -9.25 -10.99
N ALA A 84 11.30 -8.95 -11.12
CA ALA A 84 12.35 -9.97 -11.08
C ALA A 84 12.42 -10.71 -9.74
N ASN A 85 11.88 -10.12 -8.67
CA ASN A 85 11.89 -10.65 -7.32
C ASN A 85 10.51 -10.99 -6.77
N GLY A 86 9.44 -11.02 -7.59
CA GLY A 86 8.05 -11.14 -7.12
C GLY A 86 7.83 -12.30 -6.17
N LYS A 87 8.22 -13.52 -6.58
CA LYS A 87 8.14 -14.73 -5.73
C LYS A 87 9.04 -14.67 -4.48
N ALA A 88 10.15 -13.93 -4.55
CA ALA A 88 11.05 -13.80 -3.42
C ALA A 88 10.52 -12.80 -2.38
N LEU A 89 9.83 -11.74 -2.82
CA LEU A 89 9.11 -10.78 -1.99
C LEU A 89 7.93 -11.44 -1.26
N GLU A 90 7.11 -12.21 -1.98
CA GLU A 90 6.00 -12.97 -1.39
C GLU A 90 6.49 -13.93 -0.29
N LYS A 91 7.57 -14.68 -0.54
CA LYS A 91 8.14 -15.63 0.44
C LYS A 91 8.56 -14.97 1.75
N ILE A 92 8.87 -13.68 1.71
CA ILE A 92 9.28 -12.89 2.88
C ILE A 92 8.17 -11.96 3.38
N ASP A 93 6.91 -12.20 2.99
CA ASP A 93 5.73 -11.48 3.45
C ASP A 93 5.77 -9.97 3.07
N LEU A 94 6.38 -9.64 1.93
CA LEU A 94 6.37 -8.30 1.32
C LEU A 94 5.47 -8.26 0.08
N SER A 95 4.64 -7.21 -0.01
CA SER A 95 3.79 -6.98 -1.17
C SER A 95 4.65 -6.74 -2.41
N ASN A 96 4.27 -7.38 -3.51
CA ASN A 96 4.81 -7.13 -4.84
C ASN A 96 3.82 -6.35 -5.72
N SER A 97 2.56 -6.23 -5.33
CA SER A 97 1.53 -5.44 -6.03
C SER A 97 1.64 -3.95 -5.75
N HIS A 98 2.03 -3.60 -4.51
CA HIS A 98 2.05 -2.22 -4.03
C HIS A 98 3.35 -1.91 -3.28
N TRP A 99 3.98 -0.79 -3.61
CA TRP A 99 5.19 -0.31 -2.93
C TRP A 99 5.27 1.22 -2.96
N ALA A 100 6.16 1.79 -2.16
CA ALA A 100 6.42 3.22 -2.15
C ALA A 100 7.87 3.56 -2.54
N VAL A 101 8.09 4.80 -2.94
CA VAL A 101 9.42 5.35 -3.23
C VAL A 101 9.60 6.69 -2.52
N LEU A 102 10.73 6.81 -1.81
CA LEU A 102 11.24 8.07 -1.27
C LEU A 102 12.37 8.57 -2.15
N ASP A 103 12.02 9.44 -3.09
CA ASP A 103 12.95 10.12 -3.97
C ASP A 103 13.42 11.46 -3.38
N GLN A 104 14.41 12.09 -4.03
CA GLN A 104 14.99 13.34 -3.54
C GLN A 104 13.93 14.45 -3.45
N ARG A 105 13.08 14.58 -4.49
CA ARG A 105 11.97 15.52 -4.52
C ARG A 105 11.01 15.28 -3.36
N GLY A 106 10.65 14.01 -3.12
CA GLY A 106 9.77 13.62 -2.03
C GLY A 106 10.27 14.03 -0.65
N LEU A 107 11.56 13.80 -0.38
CA LEU A 107 12.18 14.23 0.87
C LEU A 107 12.19 15.75 1.06
N GLU A 108 12.31 16.51 -0.02
CA GLU A 108 12.32 17.98 0.00
C GLU A 108 10.91 18.58 0.13
N THR A 109 9.91 17.99 -0.52
CA THR A 109 8.56 18.55 -0.61
C THR A 109 7.54 17.92 0.33
N GLY A 110 7.93 16.92 1.15
CA GLY A 110 6.99 16.24 2.04
C GLY A 110 6.08 15.26 1.31
N THR A 111 6.57 14.65 0.21
CA THR A 111 5.78 13.73 -0.62
C THR A 111 6.50 12.40 -0.82
N CYS A 112 5.77 11.38 -1.23
CA CYS A 112 6.35 10.13 -1.72
C CYS A 112 5.58 9.69 -2.96
N LEU A 113 6.07 8.61 -3.59
CA LEU A 113 5.35 7.94 -4.66
C LEU A 113 4.78 6.64 -4.11
N VAL A 114 3.49 6.37 -4.34
CA VAL A 114 2.89 5.04 -4.16
C VAL A 114 2.67 4.44 -5.53
N CYS A 115 3.15 3.22 -5.72
CA CYS A 115 3.15 2.51 -6.98
C CYS A 115 2.17 1.32 -6.91
N HIS A 116 1.48 1.10 -8.02
CA HIS A 116 0.53 0.01 -8.20
C HIS A 116 0.90 -0.76 -9.47
N GLN A 117 1.13 -2.06 -9.30
CA GLN A 117 1.45 -2.97 -10.38
C GLN A 117 0.20 -3.38 -11.16
N THR A 118 0.32 -3.44 -12.49
CA THR A 118 -0.72 -4.01 -13.34
C THR A 118 -0.46 -5.50 -13.61
N TYR A 119 -1.53 -6.29 -13.50
CA TYR A 119 -1.54 -7.73 -13.82
C TYR A 119 -2.39 -7.96 -15.07
N ALA A 120 -1.88 -8.78 -15.98
CA ALA A 120 -2.68 -9.29 -17.08
C ALA A 120 -3.53 -10.44 -16.56
N PRO A 121 -4.81 -10.55 -16.99
CA PRO A 121 -5.62 -11.71 -16.67
C PRO A 121 -4.92 -12.99 -17.20
N PRO A 122 -5.20 -14.16 -16.60
CA PRO A 122 -4.79 -15.42 -17.21
C PRO A 122 -5.33 -15.50 -18.65
N ALA A 123 -4.60 -16.19 -19.52
CA ALA A 123 -5.06 -16.40 -20.89
C ALA A 123 -6.37 -17.21 -20.87
N ASP A 124 -7.26 -16.99 -21.84
CA ASP A 124 -8.53 -17.71 -21.93
C ASP A 124 -8.32 -19.23 -21.81
N GLY A 125 -8.90 -19.83 -20.78
CA GLY A 125 -8.79 -21.27 -20.47
C GLY A 125 -7.58 -21.68 -19.61
N GLU A 126 -6.76 -20.74 -19.14
CA GLU A 126 -5.79 -20.98 -18.06
C GLU A 126 -6.45 -20.67 -16.70
N GLU A 127 -6.50 -21.64 -15.80
CA GLU A 127 -6.76 -21.38 -14.39
C GLU A 127 -5.48 -20.83 -13.72
N GLY A 128 -5.63 -19.79 -12.90
CA GLY A 128 -4.54 -19.27 -12.08
C GLY A 128 -4.53 -17.76 -11.90
N GLU A 129 -3.52 -17.29 -11.18
CA GLU A 129 -3.31 -15.87 -10.90
C GLU A 129 -2.80 -15.12 -12.14
N GLY A 130 -3.21 -13.86 -12.26
CA GLY A 130 -2.75 -12.98 -13.33
C GLY A 130 -1.24 -12.83 -13.38
N LYS A 131 -0.68 -12.58 -14.56
CA LYS A 131 0.77 -12.42 -14.75
C LYS A 131 1.16 -10.95 -14.64
N MET A 132 2.17 -10.66 -13.82
CA MET A 132 2.70 -9.32 -13.61
C MET A 132 3.25 -8.71 -14.92
N THR A 133 2.68 -7.59 -15.35
CA THR A 133 3.04 -6.94 -16.64
C THR A 133 4.25 -6.01 -16.50
N ASP A 134 4.75 -5.50 -17.62
CA ASP A 134 5.76 -4.42 -17.62
C ASP A 134 5.16 -3.08 -17.15
N ASP A 135 3.83 -2.97 -17.13
CA ASP A 135 3.09 -1.75 -16.83
C ASP A 135 2.85 -1.61 -15.33
N PHE A 136 2.99 -0.37 -14.85
CA PHE A 136 2.71 0.02 -13.48
C PHE A 136 2.34 1.50 -13.49
N ARG A 137 1.66 1.94 -12.43
CA ARG A 137 1.32 3.35 -12.23
C ARG A 137 1.89 3.84 -10.92
N ALA A 138 2.28 5.10 -10.86
CA ALA A 138 2.74 5.75 -9.65
C ALA A 138 1.93 7.02 -9.39
N CYS A 139 1.63 7.33 -8.15
CA CYS A 139 0.95 8.56 -7.73
C CYS A 139 1.84 9.30 -6.74
N ARG A 140 2.05 10.61 -6.95
CA ARG A 140 2.80 11.45 -6.00
C ARG A 140 1.85 12.13 -5.03
N LEU A 141 1.98 11.81 -3.75
CA LEU A 141 1.09 12.30 -2.70
C LEU A 141 1.86 12.70 -1.43
N PRO A 142 1.26 13.54 -0.57
CA PRO A 142 1.82 13.83 0.76
C PRO A 142 2.06 12.56 1.57
N TRP A 143 3.10 12.55 2.40
CA TRP A 143 3.43 11.37 3.22
C TRP A 143 2.25 10.88 4.05
N GLU A 144 1.48 11.80 4.62
CA GLU A 144 0.29 11.56 5.43
C GLU A 144 -0.82 10.79 4.70
N LYS A 145 -0.80 10.78 3.36
CA LYS A 145 -1.81 10.13 2.52
C LYS A 145 -1.36 8.78 1.99
N ALA A 146 -0.08 8.44 2.13
CA ALA A 146 0.50 7.20 1.60
C ALA A 146 -0.15 5.95 2.19
N TRP A 147 -0.36 5.92 3.51
CA TRP A 147 -1.02 4.80 4.19
C TRP A 147 -2.45 4.59 3.67
N GLY A 148 -3.26 5.65 3.67
CA GLY A 148 -4.65 5.56 3.22
C GLY A 148 -4.76 5.03 1.80
N MET A 149 -3.91 5.51 0.88
CA MET A 149 -3.89 4.98 -0.49
C MET A 149 -3.48 3.50 -0.52
N ILE A 150 -2.35 3.13 0.09
CA ILE A 150 -1.84 1.76 -0.04
C ILE A 150 -2.77 0.73 0.61
N SER A 151 -3.36 1.04 1.77
CA SER A 151 -4.28 0.13 2.46
C SER A 151 -5.57 -0.08 1.67
N ASN A 152 -6.11 0.97 1.05
CA ASN A 152 -7.29 0.84 0.19
C ASN A 152 -7.01 0.00 -1.05
N LEU A 153 -5.85 0.17 -1.67
CA LEU A 153 -5.42 -0.64 -2.82
C LEU A 153 -5.21 -2.10 -2.43
N ASP A 154 -4.58 -2.37 -1.28
CA ASP A 154 -4.25 -3.73 -0.84
C ASP A 154 -5.51 -4.54 -0.44
N MET A 155 -6.52 -3.87 0.11
CA MET A 155 -7.81 -4.47 0.45
C MET A 155 -8.83 -4.38 -0.69
N ALA A 156 -8.44 -3.86 -1.85
CA ALA A 156 -9.32 -3.62 -3.00
C ALA A 156 -10.61 -2.84 -2.66
N ASN A 157 -10.53 -1.90 -1.71
CA ASN A 157 -11.66 -1.05 -1.33
C ASN A 157 -11.87 0.13 -2.30
N MET A 158 -10.76 0.66 -2.83
CA MET A 158 -10.76 1.68 -3.87
C MET A 158 -9.71 1.31 -4.92
N ASN A 159 -9.94 1.73 -6.16
CA ASN A 159 -9.01 1.55 -7.26
C ASN A 159 -7.97 2.69 -7.31
N PHE A 160 -6.95 2.54 -8.13
CA PHE A 160 -5.89 3.55 -8.27
C PHE A 160 -6.43 4.88 -8.81
N GLU A 161 -7.40 4.79 -9.74
CA GLU A 161 -8.10 5.88 -10.42
C GLU A 161 -8.81 6.81 -9.43
N ASP A 162 -9.27 6.29 -8.29
CA ASP A 162 -9.96 7.08 -7.27
C ASP A 162 -9.05 8.07 -6.52
N PHE A 163 -7.72 7.87 -6.61
CA PHE A 163 -6.71 8.71 -5.95
C PHE A 163 -6.03 9.70 -6.90
N ILE A 164 -6.35 9.68 -8.18
CA ILE A 164 -5.65 10.47 -9.20
C ILE A 164 -6.58 11.41 -9.95
N ASP A 165 -5.99 12.44 -10.53
CA ASP A 165 -6.64 13.31 -11.50
C ASP A 165 -6.36 12.77 -12.91
N GLU A 166 -7.30 12.00 -13.44
CA GLU A 166 -7.20 11.42 -14.79
C GLU A 166 -7.16 12.49 -15.89
N GLU A 167 -7.79 13.64 -15.66
CA GLU A 167 -7.80 14.75 -16.63
C GLU A 167 -6.44 15.46 -16.69
N ALA A 168 -5.78 15.62 -15.54
CA ALA A 168 -4.44 16.19 -15.47
C ALA A 168 -3.36 15.23 -16.00
N GLY A 169 -3.60 13.92 -15.93
CA GLY A 169 -2.72 12.91 -16.48
C GLY A 169 -1.40 12.70 -15.71
N GLU A 170 -0.49 11.97 -16.34
CA GLU A 170 0.87 11.74 -15.86
C GLU A 170 1.71 13.01 -15.92
N GLN A 171 2.45 13.28 -14.84
CA GLN A 171 3.31 14.44 -14.68
C GLN A 171 4.71 14.17 -15.25
N GLU A 172 5.56 15.21 -15.33
CA GLU A 172 6.91 15.10 -15.91
C GLU A 172 7.83 14.04 -15.26
N ASP A 173 7.57 13.67 -14.00
CA ASP A 173 8.35 12.65 -13.27
C ASP A 173 7.78 11.23 -13.40
N GLY A 174 6.78 11.04 -14.25
CA GLY A 174 6.13 9.77 -14.53
C GLY A 174 5.08 9.34 -13.50
N ALA A 175 4.69 10.24 -12.60
CA ALA A 175 3.67 10.02 -11.59
C ALA A 175 2.37 10.73 -11.96
N TRP A 176 1.24 10.11 -11.66
CA TRP A 176 -0.07 10.74 -11.75
C TRP A 176 -0.25 11.81 -10.67
N LEU A 177 -1.00 12.84 -11.03
CA LEU A 177 -1.37 13.89 -10.08
C LEU A 177 -2.32 13.33 -9.03
N TYR A 178 -1.95 13.44 -7.75
CA TYR A 178 -2.82 13.04 -6.66
C TYR A 178 -4.03 13.97 -6.54
N ARG A 179 -5.21 13.37 -6.48
CA ARG A 179 -6.45 14.01 -6.06
C ARG A 179 -6.78 13.49 -4.67
N SER A 180 -7.10 14.38 -3.73
CA SER A 180 -7.63 13.92 -2.45
C SER A 180 -8.87 13.09 -2.73
N ALA A 181 -8.90 11.86 -2.23
CA ALA A 181 -10.08 11.02 -2.31
C ALA A 181 -11.30 11.84 -1.83
N PRO A 182 -12.46 11.73 -2.48
CA PRO A 182 -13.68 12.29 -1.92
C PRO A 182 -13.85 11.74 -0.49
N PRO A 183 -14.45 12.52 0.44
CA PRO A 183 -14.79 11.98 1.74
C PRO A 183 -15.55 10.67 1.51
N SER A 184 -15.13 9.60 2.18
CA SER A 184 -15.88 8.34 2.16
C SER A 184 -17.32 8.66 2.54
N ASP A 185 -18.30 8.08 1.86
CA ASP A 185 -19.73 8.15 2.21
C ASP A 185 -20.05 7.47 3.56
N GLU A 186 -19.15 7.54 4.54
CA GLU A 186 -19.54 7.41 5.92
C GLU A 186 -20.44 8.60 6.25
N PRO A 187 -21.61 8.38 6.86
CA PRO A 187 -22.47 9.49 7.24
C PRO A 187 -21.70 10.37 8.21
N GLU A 188 -21.23 11.52 7.72
CA GLU A 188 -20.80 12.63 8.57
C GLU A 188 -21.95 12.83 9.56
N ALA A 189 -21.69 12.60 10.85
CA ALA A 189 -22.68 12.82 11.89
C ALA A 189 -23.24 14.23 11.71
N GLU A 190 -24.52 14.28 11.32
CA GLU A 190 -25.21 15.48 10.88
C GLU A 190 -24.98 16.60 11.89
N ALA A 191 -24.25 17.64 11.46
CA ALA A 191 -24.33 18.93 12.11
C ALA A 191 -25.75 19.46 11.82
N GLU A 192 -26.64 19.33 12.80
CA GLU A 192 -27.98 19.90 12.81
C GLU A 192 -27.94 21.36 12.31
N GLY A 193 -28.51 21.59 11.13
CA GLY A 193 -28.51 22.87 10.44
C GLY A 193 -29.73 23.02 9.55
N GLU A 194 -30.87 23.30 10.20
CA GLU A 194 -32.05 24.03 9.73
C GLU A 194 -32.55 23.82 8.27
N GLU A 195 -33.69 23.15 8.22
CA GLU A 195 -34.78 23.13 7.23
C GLU A 195 -34.83 24.32 6.24
N ASP A 196 -34.82 24.04 4.94
CA ASP A 196 -35.54 24.86 3.94
C ASP A 196 -36.22 23.94 2.92
N GLU A 197 -37.55 23.90 2.99
CA GLU A 197 -38.45 23.16 2.11
C GLU A 197 -38.59 23.87 0.76
N GLY A 198 -38.27 23.18 -0.33
CA GLY A 198 -38.45 23.68 -1.70
C GLY A 198 -38.85 22.59 -2.67
N ASN A 199 -40.15 22.29 -2.68
CA ASN A 199 -40.88 21.42 -3.60
C ASN A 199 -40.74 21.87 -5.08
N ASP A 200 -40.43 20.97 -6.02
CA ASP A 200 -40.91 21.09 -7.40
C ASP A 200 -40.97 19.72 -8.11
N ASP A 201 -42.16 19.44 -8.64
CA ASP A 201 -42.62 18.20 -9.28
C ASP A 201 -42.29 18.22 -10.78
N GLY A 202 -42.00 17.05 -11.38
CA GLY A 202 -41.89 16.94 -12.83
C GLY A 202 -41.68 15.52 -13.37
N GLU A 203 -42.82 14.83 -13.59
CA GLU A 203 -43.17 13.84 -14.64
C GLU A 203 -42.20 13.71 -15.85
N GLU A 204 -42.06 12.64 -16.63
CA GLU A 204 -42.67 11.29 -16.79
C GLU A 204 -41.84 10.57 -17.89
N ASP A 205 -42.12 9.28 -18.10
CA ASP A 205 -41.97 8.53 -19.39
C ASP A 205 -40.55 7.99 -19.67
N GLY A 206 -40.30 6.73 -20.01
CA GLY A 206 -41.11 5.64 -20.54
C GLY A 206 -40.16 4.77 -21.39
N GLY A 207 -40.25 3.44 -21.33
CA GLY A 207 -39.39 2.59 -22.16
C GLY A 207 -39.28 1.15 -21.69
N GLU A 208 -40.34 0.38 -21.95
CA GLU A 208 -40.28 -1.08 -22.10
C GLU A 208 -39.38 -1.44 -23.29
N GLU A 209 -38.60 -2.52 -23.21
CA GLU A 209 -38.48 -3.50 -24.31
C GLU A 209 -37.72 -4.76 -23.85
N ASP A 210 -38.34 -5.89 -24.19
CA ASP A 210 -37.96 -7.27 -23.94
C ASP A 210 -36.72 -7.73 -24.72
N ALA A 211 -35.98 -8.69 -24.18
CA ALA A 211 -35.27 -9.67 -24.99
C ALA A 211 -34.97 -10.94 -24.18
N GLU A 212 -35.82 -11.94 -24.42
CA GLU A 212 -35.60 -13.35 -24.12
C GLU A 212 -34.33 -13.86 -24.85
N GLY A 213 -33.54 -14.71 -24.18
CA GLY A 213 -32.38 -15.38 -24.74
C GLY A 213 -32.14 -16.70 -24.01
N GLU A 214 -32.67 -17.75 -24.62
CA GLU A 214 -32.63 -19.16 -24.21
C GLU A 214 -31.23 -19.80 -24.34
N ASP A 215 -31.08 -20.93 -23.64
CA ASP A 215 -30.24 -22.10 -23.94
C ASP A 215 -28.70 -22.00 -23.94
N ALA A 216 -28.08 -22.71 -22.99
CA ALA A 216 -27.27 -23.90 -23.30
C ALA A 216 -26.85 -24.63 -21.99
N GLU A 217 -27.44 -25.81 -21.78
CA GLU A 217 -26.89 -26.87 -20.95
C GLU A 217 -25.68 -27.47 -21.68
N GLU A 218 -24.51 -27.59 -21.04
CA GLU A 218 -23.53 -28.64 -21.37
C GLU A 218 -22.86 -29.16 -20.10
N ASP A 219 -23.01 -30.48 -19.92
CA ASP A 219 -22.35 -31.37 -18.98
C ASP A 219 -20.82 -31.43 -19.21
N ALA A 220 -20.04 -31.53 -18.12
CA ALA A 220 -18.74 -32.22 -18.09
C ALA A 220 -18.35 -32.44 -16.61
N GLU A 221 -18.66 -33.62 -16.08
CA GLU A 221 -17.69 -34.70 -15.80
C GLU A 221 -16.75 -34.38 -14.62
N GLU A 222 -17.13 -34.95 -13.47
CA GLU A 222 -16.35 -35.07 -12.23
C GLU A 222 -15.11 -35.94 -12.49
N GLU A 223 -13.91 -35.42 -12.21
CA GLU A 223 -12.70 -36.23 -12.04
C GLU A 223 -12.30 -36.26 -10.56
N ASP A 224 -12.10 -37.48 -10.06
CA ASP A 224 -11.72 -37.85 -8.71
C ASP A 224 -10.32 -37.33 -8.32
N GLU A 225 -10.23 -36.51 -7.27
CA GLU A 225 -8.98 -36.26 -6.53
C GLU A 225 -8.93 -37.09 -5.24
N GLU A 226 -8.25 -38.24 -5.30
CA GLU A 226 -7.67 -38.86 -4.11
C GLU A 226 -6.31 -38.22 -3.84
N GLY A 227 -6.27 -37.27 -2.89
CA GLY A 227 -5.07 -36.58 -2.45
C GLY A 227 -4.79 -36.83 -0.97
N ASP A 228 -3.62 -37.40 -0.69
CA ASP A 228 -3.08 -37.86 0.59
C ASP A 228 -3.33 -36.95 1.81
N GLU A 229 -3.79 -37.59 2.90
CA GLU A 229 -3.81 -37.04 4.26
C GLU A 229 -2.36 -36.98 4.81
N GLU A 230 -1.68 -35.83 4.69
CA GLU A 230 -0.48 -35.56 5.47
C GLU A 230 -0.85 -35.07 6.88
N GLU A 231 -0.62 -35.93 7.87
CA GLU A 231 -0.63 -35.63 9.30
C GLU A 231 0.42 -34.53 9.61
N TRP A 232 -0.04 -33.32 9.94
CA TRP A 232 0.80 -32.31 10.55
C TRP A 232 0.79 -32.49 12.07
N GLU A 233 1.94 -32.81 12.63
CA GLU A 233 2.19 -32.84 14.06
C GLU A 233 2.10 -31.39 14.59
N ASP A 234 1.10 -31.12 15.44
CA ASP A 234 0.96 -29.89 16.21
C ASP A 234 2.15 -29.73 17.18
N GLU A 235 3.11 -28.89 16.84
CA GLU A 235 4.07 -28.35 17.80
C GLU A 235 3.39 -27.17 18.54
N GLU A 236 2.89 -27.43 19.75
CA GLU A 236 2.44 -26.41 20.69
C GLU A 236 3.64 -25.51 21.08
N GLU A 237 3.83 -24.41 20.37
CA GLU A 237 4.69 -23.31 20.82
C GLU A 237 3.99 -22.57 21.97
N GLY A 238 4.59 -22.62 23.16
CA GLY A 238 4.13 -21.90 24.33
C GLY A 238 4.17 -20.39 24.10
N GLU A 239 3.00 -19.76 24.19
CA GLU A 239 2.85 -18.31 24.23
C GLU A 239 3.37 -17.79 25.58
N ASP A 240 4.59 -17.25 25.57
CA ASP A 240 5.05 -16.37 26.63
C ASP A 240 4.26 -15.06 26.54
N GLU A 241 3.34 -14.84 27.48
CA GLU A 241 2.64 -13.58 27.69
C GLU A 241 3.65 -12.47 28.03
N GLU A 242 4.21 -11.80 27.01
CA GLU A 242 4.92 -10.54 27.21
C GLU A 242 3.92 -9.48 27.67
N GLU A 243 4.04 -9.05 28.93
CA GLU A 243 3.29 -7.93 29.50
C GLU A 243 3.43 -6.68 28.59
N GLY A 244 2.36 -6.37 27.86
CA GLY A 244 2.30 -5.26 26.91
C GLY A 244 2.63 -3.93 27.57
N THR A 245 3.74 -3.33 27.14
CA THR A 245 4.05 -1.94 27.48
C THR A 245 3.03 -1.01 26.81
N PRO A 246 2.49 0.01 27.50
CA PRO A 246 1.50 0.92 26.91
C PRO A 246 2.02 1.58 25.64
N GLY A 247 1.31 1.40 24.52
CA GLY A 247 1.64 2.00 23.23
C GLY A 247 1.78 3.52 23.31
N MET A 248 2.85 4.08 22.71
CA MET A 248 3.05 5.53 22.61
C MET A 248 2.19 6.13 21.50
N THR A 249 1.51 7.24 21.79
CA THR A 249 0.76 8.00 20.78
C THR A 249 1.70 8.70 19.78
N ARG A 250 1.21 8.99 18.58
CA ARG A 250 1.93 9.78 17.55
C ARG A 250 2.53 11.07 18.10
N GLN A 251 1.79 11.77 18.97
CA GLN A 251 2.27 12.99 19.63
C GLN A 251 3.48 12.71 20.53
N ALA A 252 3.48 11.61 21.29
CA ALA A 252 4.59 11.24 22.15
C ALA A 252 5.86 10.90 21.36
N VAL A 253 5.73 10.19 20.22
CA VAL A 253 6.85 9.92 19.31
C VAL A 253 7.41 11.22 18.73
N TYR A 254 6.53 12.15 18.33
CA TYR A 254 6.93 13.44 17.77
C TYR A 254 7.69 14.31 18.80
N GLU A 255 7.23 14.33 20.05
CA GLU A 255 7.89 15.05 21.14
C GLU A 255 9.24 14.42 21.52
N LEU A 256 9.38 13.09 21.47
CA LEU A 256 10.67 12.41 21.66
C LEU A 256 11.70 12.81 20.59
N LEU A 257 11.26 12.96 19.34
CA LEU A 257 12.14 13.35 18.24
C LEU A 257 12.52 14.84 18.28
N LYS A 258 11.63 15.71 18.77
CA LYS A 258 11.98 17.10 19.08
C LYS A 258 12.96 17.20 20.24
N ALA A 259 12.81 16.38 21.28
CA ALA A 259 13.67 16.41 22.45
C ALA A 259 15.13 15.99 22.15
N GLY A 260 15.34 15.22 21.08
CA GLY A 260 16.68 14.87 20.57
C GLY A 260 17.47 16.04 19.94
N ASP A 261 16.85 17.21 19.72
CA ASP A 261 17.48 18.38 19.08
C ASP A 261 18.46 19.18 20.00
N HIS A 262 18.85 18.64 21.16
CA HIS A 262 19.73 19.32 22.14
C HIS A 262 21.00 18.56 22.52
N VAL A 263 21.41 17.57 21.75
CA VAL A 263 22.72 16.92 21.94
C VAL A 263 23.60 17.21 20.73
N ASP A 264 24.38 18.30 20.85
CA ASP A 264 25.50 18.66 19.95
C ASP A 264 26.62 17.60 19.97
#